data_AF-A0A938AN33-F1
#
_entry.id   AF-A0A938AN33-F1
#
_cell.length_a   1.000
_cell.length_b   1.000
_cell.length_c   1.000
_cell.angle_alpha   90.00
_cell.angle_beta   90.00
_cell.angle_gamma   90.00
#
_symmetry.space_group_name_H-M   'P 1'
#
loop_
_entity.id
_entity.type
_entity.pdbx_description
1 polymer ?
#
loop_
_entity_poly.entity_id
_entity_poly.type
_entity_poly.pdbx_seq_one_letter_code
_entity_poly.pdbx_strand_id
1 'polypeptide(L)'
;ANPQIYRRFGMPAHEGLDLRALTNTNIYACFDGLVYEVHTRSKDHAYGIHVRILHRDGYRTVYAHLARALVAKGDEVREGQVIGKADSTGASAGAHLHLTLKRDGATARGETNYPKDVIDPTPFMVWPENRLRKTAKTAAAWAAEECLLGVCGRAGGPMLPADLEAVRSARLEAILLPMSEPESTLRELRAIHPGMLIAVTLQADHSDGPVTAAQFVAQVLPQARRWAGNGVLHFQVQPNPNLQSDGWGRSWAGGAEFGAWFQTVLAGLHEALPGCALGFPGLSPGEGVPGQRAQAAEFLQAAGEAAQSADWIGVNCFWAGVQGASGADGIGLVERYRREFPAALLMVTEFGALATAGVPQERARQILDFHRAARAVPQLGAIFGYVLSTRDGYPGDAWRPEGEDGREFLQIIGSR
;
A
#
# COMPACT_ATOMS: atom_id res chain seq x y z
N ALA A 1 -15.10 3.83 -19.85
CA ALA A 1 -15.57 5.02 -20.59
C ALA A 1 -17.09 4.94 -20.82
N ASN A 2 -17.81 6.06 -20.68
CA ASN A 2 -19.28 6.17 -20.70
C ASN A 2 -19.87 6.04 -22.13
N PRO A 3 -20.31 4.86 -22.60
CA PRO A 3 -20.65 4.61 -24.01
C PRO A 3 -21.88 5.41 -24.46
N GLN A 4 -22.73 5.80 -23.51
CA GLN A 4 -23.96 6.57 -23.75
C GLN A 4 -23.67 8.00 -24.23
N ILE A 5 -22.54 8.60 -23.84
CA ILE A 5 -22.16 9.98 -24.20
C ILE A 5 -21.61 10.06 -25.63
N TYR A 6 -20.92 9.01 -26.10
CA TYR A 6 -20.18 9.01 -27.37
C TYR A 6 -20.99 8.46 -28.55
N ARG A 7 -22.12 7.80 -28.26
CA ARG A 7 -23.04 7.28 -29.28
C ARG A 7 -23.54 8.37 -30.25
N ARG A 8 -23.71 9.61 -29.76
CA ARG A 8 -24.09 10.79 -30.58
C ARG A 8 -23.04 11.22 -31.61
N PHE A 9 -21.80 10.77 -31.46
CA PHE A 9 -20.69 11.06 -32.37
C PHE A 9 -20.33 9.87 -33.28
N GLY A 10 -21.15 8.82 -33.30
CA GLY A 10 -20.89 7.61 -34.10
C GLY A 10 -19.70 6.79 -33.59
N MET A 11 -19.28 7.01 -32.33
CA MET A 11 -18.16 6.30 -31.70
C MET A 11 -18.68 5.31 -30.65
N PRO A 12 -18.08 4.11 -30.55
CA PRO A 12 -18.50 3.13 -29.55
C PRO A 12 -18.21 3.59 -28.11
N ALA A 13 -17.17 4.40 -27.91
CA ALA A 13 -16.76 5.01 -26.65
C ALA A 13 -15.78 6.18 -26.90
N HIS A 14 -15.22 6.75 -25.83
CA HIS A 14 -14.17 7.78 -25.87
C HIS A 14 -12.94 7.31 -26.67
N GLU A 15 -12.49 8.09 -27.65
CA GLU A 15 -11.44 7.71 -28.63
C GLU A 15 -10.00 8.01 -28.16
N GLY A 16 -9.68 7.66 -26.93
CA GLY A 16 -8.37 7.90 -26.34
C GLY A 16 -8.40 7.78 -24.83
N LEU A 17 -7.36 8.30 -24.20
CA LEU A 17 -7.19 8.31 -22.76
C LEU A 17 -7.03 9.73 -22.25
N ASP A 18 -7.82 10.07 -21.24
CA ASP A 18 -7.74 11.36 -20.56
C ASP A 18 -6.90 11.23 -19.28
N LEU A 19 -5.83 12.01 -19.20
CA LEU A 19 -4.95 12.10 -18.05
C LEU A 19 -5.14 13.45 -17.37
N ARG A 20 -5.51 13.44 -16.09
CA ARG A 20 -5.69 14.67 -15.31
C ARG A 20 -4.39 15.48 -15.32
N ALA A 21 -4.47 16.72 -15.76
CA ALA A 21 -3.34 17.63 -15.84
C ALA A 21 -3.84 19.05 -15.60
N LEU A 22 -3.29 19.74 -14.60
CA LEU A 22 -3.63 21.15 -14.37
C LEU A 22 -3.21 22.00 -15.57
N THR A 23 -3.89 23.12 -15.80
CA THR A 23 -3.49 24.08 -16.84
C THR A 23 -2.01 24.44 -16.68
N ASN A 24 -1.29 24.52 -17.81
CA ASN A 24 0.16 24.74 -17.90
C ASN A 24 1.08 23.59 -17.42
N THR A 25 0.54 22.42 -17.09
CA THR A 25 1.34 21.20 -16.88
C THR A 25 2.11 20.85 -18.15
N ASN A 26 3.37 20.42 -18.03
CA ASN A 26 4.17 19.96 -19.17
C ASN A 26 3.54 18.71 -19.80
N ILE A 27 3.39 18.72 -21.12
CA ILE A 27 3.04 17.53 -21.90
C ILE A 27 4.29 17.04 -22.61
N TYR A 28 4.58 15.75 -22.46
CA TYR A 28 5.77 15.12 -22.97
C TYR A 28 5.44 14.16 -24.12
N ALA A 29 6.32 14.05 -25.11
CA ALA A 29 6.24 13.00 -26.12
C ALA A 29 6.44 11.63 -25.46
N CYS A 30 5.56 10.68 -25.76
CA CYS A 30 5.61 9.33 -25.17
C CYS A 30 6.61 8.41 -25.88
N PHE A 31 7.09 8.79 -27.07
CA PHE A 31 8.10 8.07 -27.82
C PHE A 31 8.76 8.97 -28.87
N ASP A 32 9.92 8.56 -29.37
CA ASP A 32 10.61 9.24 -30.48
C ASP A 32 9.73 9.32 -31.72
N GLY A 33 9.77 10.45 -32.43
CA GLY A 33 8.98 10.58 -33.65
C GLY A 33 9.10 11.92 -34.37
N LEU A 34 8.41 12.02 -35.48
CA LEU A 34 8.30 13.23 -36.31
C LEU A 34 6.96 13.90 -36.08
N VAL A 35 6.98 15.18 -35.70
CA VAL A 35 5.76 16.00 -35.61
C VAL A 35 5.25 16.28 -37.01
N TYR A 36 4.18 15.59 -37.43
CA TYR A 36 3.64 15.74 -38.80
C TYR A 36 2.52 16.77 -38.89
N GLU A 37 1.92 17.15 -37.75
CA GLU A 37 0.84 18.13 -37.69
C GLU A 37 0.83 18.83 -36.33
N VAL A 38 0.65 20.14 -36.35
CA VAL A 38 0.38 20.96 -35.16
C VAL A 38 -0.81 21.85 -35.49
N HIS A 39 -1.83 21.79 -34.63
CA HIS A 39 -3.00 22.64 -34.74
C HIS A 39 -2.99 23.64 -33.59
N THR A 40 -3.02 24.94 -33.90
CA THR A 40 -2.82 26.01 -32.92
C THR A 40 -4.08 26.78 -32.57
N ARG A 41 -5.22 26.45 -33.20
CA ARG A 41 -6.50 27.12 -32.96
C ARG A 41 -7.31 26.36 -31.90
N SER A 42 -7.90 27.09 -30.96
CA SER A 42 -8.47 26.49 -29.74
C SER A 42 -9.93 26.04 -29.84
N LYS A 43 -10.68 26.41 -30.90
CA LYS A 43 -12.15 26.21 -30.96
C LYS A 43 -12.69 25.61 -32.27
N ASP A 44 -11.87 25.53 -33.30
CA ASP A 44 -12.25 25.08 -34.64
C ASP A 44 -12.04 23.56 -34.86
N HIS A 45 -11.51 22.87 -33.87
CA HIS A 45 -11.32 21.42 -33.88
C HIS A 45 -11.68 20.83 -32.51
N ALA A 46 -12.25 19.62 -32.48
CA ALA A 46 -12.68 18.95 -31.23
C ALA A 46 -11.53 18.74 -30.24
N TYR A 47 -10.34 18.38 -30.73
CA TYR A 47 -9.12 18.31 -29.92
C TYR A 47 -8.56 19.67 -29.46
N GLY A 48 -9.12 20.79 -29.92
CA GLY A 48 -8.53 22.11 -29.67
C GLY A 48 -7.10 22.19 -30.20
N ILE A 49 -6.23 22.86 -29.44
CA ILE A 49 -4.80 22.92 -29.76
C ILE A 49 -4.21 21.54 -29.52
N HIS A 50 -3.53 20.99 -30.53
CA HIS A 50 -3.00 19.63 -30.44
C HIS A 50 -1.75 19.42 -31.29
N VAL A 51 -0.95 18.42 -30.90
CA VAL A 51 0.26 17.97 -31.59
C VAL A 51 0.06 16.53 -32.04
N ARG A 52 0.45 16.21 -33.29
CA ARG A 52 0.43 14.84 -33.80
C ARG A 52 1.82 14.37 -34.21
N ILE A 53 2.17 13.17 -33.77
CA ILE A 53 3.50 12.61 -33.92
C ILE A 53 3.40 11.27 -34.63
N LEU A 54 4.28 11.06 -35.61
CA LEU A 54 4.48 9.80 -36.33
C LEU A 54 5.71 9.11 -35.77
N HIS A 55 5.54 7.88 -35.31
CA HIS A 55 6.61 7.05 -34.75
C HIS A 55 7.18 6.11 -35.81
N ARG A 56 8.42 5.64 -35.59
CA ARG A 56 9.18 4.83 -36.56
C ARG A 56 8.56 3.47 -36.85
N ASP A 57 7.76 2.96 -35.93
CA ASP A 57 7.06 1.66 -35.99
C ASP A 57 5.66 1.76 -36.64
N GLY A 58 5.32 2.92 -37.23
CA GLY A 58 4.06 3.14 -37.92
C GLY A 58 2.89 3.54 -37.01
N TYR A 59 3.14 3.70 -35.71
CA TYR A 59 2.17 4.27 -34.78
C TYR A 59 2.10 5.78 -34.90
N ARG A 60 0.94 6.33 -34.57
CA ARG A 60 0.72 7.78 -34.49
C ARG A 60 0.05 8.14 -33.18
N THR A 61 0.50 9.21 -32.55
CA THR A 61 -0.12 9.75 -31.34
C THR A 61 -0.68 11.14 -31.56
N VAL A 62 -1.75 11.46 -30.82
CA VAL A 62 -2.33 12.80 -30.76
C VAL A 62 -2.35 13.27 -29.31
N TYR A 63 -1.80 14.46 -29.05
CA TYR A 63 -1.81 15.13 -27.75
C TYR A 63 -2.70 16.35 -27.83
N ALA A 64 -3.85 16.31 -27.17
CA ALA A 64 -4.94 17.28 -27.35
C ALA A 64 -5.26 18.10 -26.10
N HIS A 65 -6.16 19.08 -26.27
CA HIS A 65 -6.61 20.04 -25.25
C HIS A 65 -5.49 20.92 -24.70
N LEU A 66 -4.47 21.24 -25.50
CA LEU A 66 -3.30 22.00 -25.05
C LEU A 66 -3.63 23.49 -24.86
N ALA A 67 -2.93 24.17 -23.95
CA ALA A 67 -2.83 25.64 -23.90
C ALA A 67 -1.99 26.18 -25.08
N ARG A 68 -0.91 25.46 -25.41
CA ARG A 68 -0.02 25.76 -26.54
C ARG A 68 0.83 24.55 -26.89
N ALA A 69 1.18 24.42 -28.17
CA ALA A 69 2.26 23.57 -28.63
C ALA A 69 3.61 24.26 -28.41
N LEU A 70 4.64 23.49 -28.10
CA LEU A 70 6.04 23.95 -27.96
C LEU A 70 6.95 23.38 -29.05
N VAL A 71 6.36 22.71 -30.03
CA VAL A 71 7.01 22.13 -31.21
C VAL A 71 6.23 22.54 -32.47
N ALA A 72 6.88 22.44 -33.62
CA ALA A 72 6.32 22.74 -34.93
C ALA A 72 6.27 21.51 -35.84
N LYS A 73 5.47 21.60 -36.91
CA LYS A 73 5.46 20.56 -37.95
C LYS A 73 6.84 20.45 -38.59
N GLY A 74 7.37 19.24 -38.65
CA GLY A 74 8.70 18.91 -39.16
C GLY A 74 9.72 18.63 -38.06
N ASP A 75 9.43 18.94 -36.80
CA ASP A 75 10.36 18.68 -35.70
C ASP A 75 10.49 17.18 -35.41
N GLU A 76 11.72 16.71 -35.24
CA GLU A 76 12.00 15.43 -34.59
C GLU A 76 11.95 15.62 -33.07
N VAL A 77 11.21 14.76 -32.38
CA VAL A 77 11.13 14.76 -30.93
C VAL A 77 11.67 13.46 -30.37
N ARG A 78 12.19 13.54 -29.14
CA ARG A 78 12.59 12.36 -28.35
C ARG A 78 11.54 12.01 -27.30
N GLU A 79 11.50 10.75 -26.89
CA GLU A 79 10.77 10.32 -25.70
C GLU A 79 11.11 11.25 -24.52
N GLY A 80 10.09 11.72 -23.80
CA GLY A 80 10.26 12.59 -22.64
C GLY A 80 10.59 14.04 -22.98
N GLN A 81 10.61 14.43 -24.26
CA GLN A 81 10.71 15.84 -24.64
C GLN A 81 9.39 16.57 -24.38
N VAL A 82 9.45 17.77 -23.80
CA VAL A 82 8.27 18.63 -23.64
C VAL A 82 7.81 19.12 -25.02
N ILE A 83 6.56 18.83 -25.38
CA ILE A 83 5.96 19.17 -26.67
C ILE A 83 4.80 20.17 -26.57
N GLY A 84 4.31 20.43 -25.36
CA GLY A 84 3.16 21.30 -25.15
C GLY A 84 2.85 21.54 -23.68
N LYS A 85 1.77 22.29 -23.46
CA LYS A 85 1.24 22.61 -22.14
C LYS A 85 -0.23 22.21 -22.05
N ALA A 86 -0.65 21.53 -20.99
CA ALA A 86 -2.03 21.08 -20.80
C ALA A 86 -3.00 22.26 -20.58
N ASP A 87 -4.25 22.11 -21.01
CA ASP A 87 -5.35 23.05 -20.71
C ASP A 87 -6.73 22.39 -21.00
N SER A 88 -7.75 23.21 -21.30
CA SER A 88 -9.10 22.78 -21.65
C SER A 88 -9.57 23.37 -23.00
N THR A 89 -8.71 23.39 -24.03
CA THR A 89 -9.11 23.86 -25.37
C THR A 89 -9.93 22.82 -26.14
N GLY A 90 -10.69 23.23 -27.15
CA GLY A 90 -11.55 22.32 -27.91
C GLY A 90 -12.80 21.86 -27.14
N ALA A 91 -13.24 20.63 -27.40
CA ALA A 91 -14.38 20.00 -26.75
C ALA A 91 -13.97 19.34 -25.43
N SER A 92 -13.61 20.17 -24.44
CA SER A 92 -13.22 19.74 -23.09
C SER A 92 -14.00 20.50 -22.01
N ALA A 93 -14.30 19.85 -20.89
CA ALA A 93 -14.99 20.43 -19.74
C ALA A 93 -14.06 20.76 -18.56
N GLY A 94 -12.75 20.54 -18.70
CA GLY A 94 -11.76 20.80 -17.65
C GLY A 94 -10.33 20.50 -18.10
N ALA A 95 -9.33 21.02 -17.39
CA ALA A 95 -7.94 20.85 -17.77
C ALA A 95 -7.49 19.37 -17.67
N HIS A 96 -7.01 18.82 -18.78
CA HIS A 96 -6.45 17.47 -18.87
C HIS A 96 -5.64 17.30 -20.16
N LEU A 97 -4.89 16.19 -20.27
CA LEU A 97 -4.34 15.72 -21.55
C LEU A 97 -5.26 14.65 -22.12
N HIS A 98 -5.70 14.81 -23.36
CA HIS A 98 -6.26 13.72 -24.14
C HIS A 98 -5.17 13.10 -25.04
N LEU A 99 -4.94 11.80 -24.90
CA LEU A 99 -3.98 11.02 -25.67
C LEU A 99 -4.70 10.01 -26.56
N THR A 100 -4.55 10.14 -27.88
CA THR A 100 -5.02 9.13 -28.85
C THR A 100 -3.82 8.37 -29.40
N LEU A 101 -3.96 7.05 -29.59
CA LEU A 101 -3.01 6.20 -30.29
C LEU A 101 -3.67 5.60 -31.54
N LYS A 102 -2.95 5.57 -32.66
CA LYS A 102 -3.42 5.04 -33.95
C LYS A 102 -2.37 4.18 -34.62
N ARG A 103 -2.82 3.21 -35.42
CA ARG A 103 -1.96 2.38 -36.28
C ARG A 103 -2.65 2.07 -37.60
N ASP A 104 -2.10 2.55 -38.72
CA ASP A 104 -2.73 2.43 -40.04
C ASP A 104 -3.20 0.98 -40.34
N GLY A 105 -4.47 0.84 -40.73
CA GLY A 105 -5.14 -0.43 -41.02
C GLY A 105 -5.54 -1.28 -39.81
N ALA A 106 -5.39 -0.79 -38.57
CA ALA A 106 -5.77 -1.53 -37.36
C ALA A 106 -7.26 -1.92 -37.36
N THR A 107 -8.15 -1.02 -37.80
CA THR A 107 -9.59 -1.34 -37.87
C THR A 107 -9.84 -2.44 -38.91
N ALA A 108 -9.23 -2.33 -40.09
CA ALA A 108 -9.40 -3.31 -41.17
C ALA A 108 -8.84 -4.71 -40.80
N ARG A 109 -7.78 -4.75 -39.98
CA ARG A 109 -7.19 -6.00 -39.46
C ARG A 109 -7.93 -6.56 -38.25
N GLY A 110 -8.98 -5.90 -37.76
CA GLY A 110 -9.74 -6.34 -36.59
C GLY A 110 -8.99 -6.20 -35.26
N GLU A 111 -7.94 -5.38 -35.22
CA GLU A 111 -7.12 -5.13 -34.01
C GLU A 111 -7.84 -4.19 -33.02
N THR A 112 -8.84 -3.46 -33.50
CA THR A 112 -9.64 -2.50 -32.75
C THR A 112 -11.04 -2.41 -33.33
N ASN A 113 -12.02 -2.23 -32.45
CA ASN A 113 -13.40 -1.93 -32.84
C ASN A 113 -13.65 -0.42 -32.98
N TYR A 114 -12.64 0.42 -32.75
CA TYR A 114 -12.75 1.85 -32.98
C TYR A 114 -12.54 2.18 -34.47
N PRO A 115 -13.30 3.15 -35.01
CA PRO A 115 -13.10 3.63 -36.38
C PRO A 115 -11.77 4.41 -36.51
N LYS A 116 -11.32 4.63 -37.74
CA LYS A 116 -10.14 5.45 -38.07
C LYS A 116 -8.84 4.95 -37.42
N ASP A 117 -8.69 3.63 -37.30
CA ASP A 117 -7.46 2.98 -36.84
C ASP A 117 -7.03 3.36 -35.42
N VAL A 118 -7.96 3.86 -34.60
CA VAL A 118 -7.72 4.19 -33.19
C VAL A 118 -7.57 2.91 -32.39
N ILE A 119 -6.54 2.84 -31.57
CA ILE A 119 -6.31 1.73 -30.65
C ILE A 119 -6.32 2.27 -29.22
N ASP A 120 -6.79 1.45 -28.28
CA ASP A 120 -6.73 1.79 -26.86
C ASP A 120 -5.26 1.92 -26.45
N PRO A 121 -4.78 3.10 -26.00
CA PRO A 121 -3.41 3.27 -25.56
C PRO A 121 -3.12 2.60 -24.21
N THR A 122 -4.16 2.31 -23.41
CA THR A 122 -4.03 1.84 -22.02
C THR A 122 -3.12 0.62 -21.86
N PRO A 123 -3.19 -0.44 -22.71
CA PRO A 123 -2.30 -1.59 -22.62
C PRO A 123 -0.81 -1.29 -22.85
N PHE A 124 -0.49 -0.17 -23.51
CA PHE A 124 0.88 0.25 -23.82
C PHE A 124 1.46 1.21 -22.76
N MET A 125 0.64 1.66 -21.81
CA MET A 125 1.05 2.67 -20.85
C MET A 125 1.82 2.10 -19.67
N VAL A 126 2.97 2.73 -19.43
CA VAL A 126 3.77 2.55 -18.22
C VAL A 126 3.40 3.69 -17.27
N TRP A 127 2.39 3.45 -16.44
CA TRP A 127 2.01 4.34 -15.35
C TRP A 127 3.18 4.54 -14.37
N PRO A 128 3.24 5.63 -13.60
CA PRO A 128 4.25 5.80 -12.55
C PRO A 128 4.35 4.58 -11.62
N GLU A 129 3.23 3.91 -11.35
CA GLU A 129 3.16 2.61 -10.67
C GLU A 129 3.95 1.50 -11.40
N ASN A 130 3.93 1.46 -12.74
CA ASN A 130 4.71 0.54 -13.57
C ASN A 130 6.20 0.96 -13.72
N ARG A 131 6.55 2.26 -13.59
CA ARG A 131 7.96 2.71 -13.48
C ARG A 131 8.55 2.34 -12.11
N LEU A 132 7.77 2.48 -11.05
CA LEU A 132 8.12 1.98 -9.70
C LEU A 132 8.30 0.46 -9.71
N ARG A 133 7.49 -0.26 -10.50
CA ARG A 133 7.64 -1.72 -10.69
C ARG A 133 8.92 -2.15 -11.41
N LYS A 134 9.64 -1.24 -12.09
CA LYS A 134 10.91 -1.52 -12.79
C LYS A 134 12.16 -0.97 -12.11
N THR A 135 12.03 -0.40 -10.92
CA THR A 135 13.12 -0.29 -9.95
C THR A 135 12.80 -1.16 -8.74
N ALA A 136 12.87 -2.47 -8.94
CA ALA A 136 13.19 -3.39 -7.86
C ALA A 136 14.64 -3.09 -7.38
N LYS A 137 14.78 -1.99 -6.65
CA LYS A 137 15.92 -1.54 -5.85
C LYS A 137 15.31 -0.50 -4.91
N THR A 138 14.90 -0.78 -3.68
CA THR A 138 15.27 -1.83 -2.74
C THR A 138 14.11 -2.00 -1.75
N ALA A 139 13.23 -2.97 -2.00
CA ALA A 139 12.98 -3.86 -0.86
C ALA A 139 14.35 -4.51 -0.64
N ALA A 140 14.96 -4.35 0.54
CA ALA A 140 15.85 -5.40 1.00
C ALA A 140 15.04 -6.68 0.80
N ALA A 141 15.43 -7.47 -0.21
CA ALA A 141 14.60 -8.51 -0.78
C ALA A 141 14.02 -9.30 0.39
N TRP A 142 12.70 -9.23 0.58
CA TRP A 142 12.04 -10.06 1.57
C TRP A 142 12.24 -11.48 1.08
N ALA A 143 13.32 -12.09 1.56
CA ALA A 143 13.86 -13.35 1.07
C ALA A 143 13.22 -14.53 1.79
N ALA A 144 12.19 -14.30 2.61
CA ALA A 144 11.53 -15.38 3.30
C ALA A 144 10.80 -16.23 2.24
N GLU A 145 11.35 -17.41 1.99
CA GLU A 145 10.73 -18.47 1.18
C GLU A 145 9.43 -18.96 1.84
N GLU A 146 9.23 -18.64 3.13
CA GLU A 146 8.10 -19.04 3.96
C GLU A 146 7.69 -17.94 4.95
N CYS A 147 6.43 -17.94 5.39
CA CYS A 147 5.91 -17.00 6.37
C CYS A 147 6.55 -17.20 7.76
N LEU A 148 7.10 -16.13 8.34
CA LEU A 148 7.74 -16.14 9.67
C LEU A 148 6.72 -16.09 10.82
N LEU A 149 6.97 -16.82 11.90
CA LEU A 149 6.20 -16.68 13.15
C LEU A 149 6.82 -15.62 14.06
N GLY A 150 6.02 -14.63 14.40
CA GLY A 150 6.39 -13.58 15.34
C GLY A 150 5.31 -13.21 16.34
N VAL A 151 5.62 -12.18 17.12
CA VAL A 151 4.76 -11.64 18.18
C VAL A 151 4.84 -10.12 18.21
N CYS A 152 3.78 -9.47 18.65
CA CYS A 152 3.83 -8.07 19.05
C CYS A 152 4.58 -7.97 20.39
N GLY A 153 5.45 -6.96 20.51
CA GLY A 153 6.17 -6.65 21.75
C GLY A 153 5.25 -6.37 22.94
N ARG A 154 5.85 -6.07 24.10
CA ARG A 154 5.07 -5.82 25.32
C ARG A 154 4.15 -4.60 25.16
N ALA A 155 2.88 -4.76 25.54
CA ALA A 155 1.95 -3.64 25.63
C ALA A 155 2.10 -2.91 26.97
N GLY A 156 2.08 -1.57 26.92
CA GLY A 156 2.15 -0.73 28.12
C GLY A 156 3.56 -0.53 28.68
N GLY A 157 4.63 -0.81 27.93
CA GLY A 157 5.99 -0.51 28.37
C GLY A 157 7.06 -1.32 27.63
N PRO A 158 8.34 -1.11 27.96
CA PRO A 158 9.44 -1.84 27.35
C PRO A 158 9.37 -3.33 27.67
N MET A 159 9.92 -4.17 26.80
CA MET A 159 10.06 -5.60 27.05
C MET A 159 10.86 -5.88 28.31
N LEU A 160 10.45 -6.94 29.03
CA LEU A 160 11.11 -7.43 30.24
C LEU A 160 12.07 -8.58 29.92
N PRO A 161 13.03 -8.91 30.80
CA PRO A 161 13.87 -10.10 30.64
C PRO A 161 13.06 -11.39 30.45
N ALA A 162 11.91 -11.52 31.11
CA ALA A 162 11.00 -12.65 30.94
C ALA A 162 10.36 -12.71 29.53
N ASP A 163 10.17 -11.56 28.88
CA ASP A 163 9.68 -11.50 27.50
C ASP A 163 10.73 -12.01 26.52
N LEU A 164 11.99 -11.65 26.72
CA LEU A 164 13.11 -12.13 25.91
C LEU A 164 13.31 -13.64 26.05
N GLU A 165 13.12 -14.19 27.25
CA GLU A 165 13.15 -15.63 27.46
C GLU A 165 11.97 -16.33 26.79
N ALA A 166 10.80 -15.69 26.76
CA ALA A 166 9.65 -16.19 26.01
C ALA A 166 9.91 -16.20 24.50
N VAL A 167 10.51 -15.14 23.94
CA VAL A 167 10.96 -15.10 22.53
C VAL A 167 11.91 -16.26 22.22
N ARG A 168 12.87 -16.52 23.12
CA ARG A 168 13.84 -17.63 22.99
C ARG A 168 13.16 -18.99 23.05
N SER A 169 12.32 -19.21 24.06
CA SER A 169 11.64 -20.48 24.33
C SER A 169 10.67 -20.84 23.20
N ALA A 170 9.91 -19.85 22.72
CA ALA A 170 9.02 -20.00 21.58
C ALA A 170 9.75 -19.93 20.24
N ARG A 171 11.08 -19.81 20.19
CA ARG A 171 11.91 -19.79 18.97
C ARG A 171 11.44 -18.77 17.93
N LEU A 172 10.99 -17.59 18.33
CA LEU A 172 10.35 -16.64 17.41
C LEU A 172 11.34 -16.09 16.37
N GLU A 173 10.82 -15.89 15.16
CA GLU A 173 11.59 -15.49 13.99
C GLU A 173 11.36 -14.01 13.65
N ALA A 174 10.28 -13.43 14.18
CA ALA A 174 9.86 -12.08 13.93
C ALA A 174 9.32 -11.39 15.19
N ILE A 175 9.48 -10.06 15.29
CA ILE A 175 8.86 -9.24 16.33
C ILE A 175 8.43 -7.87 15.80
N LEU A 176 7.24 -7.42 16.19
CA LEU A 176 6.71 -6.08 15.89
C LEU A 176 6.73 -5.26 17.18
N LEU A 177 7.56 -4.23 17.22
CA LEU A 177 7.78 -3.40 18.40
C LEU A 177 7.10 -2.03 18.27
N PRO A 178 6.61 -1.44 19.36
CA PRO A 178 6.27 -0.02 19.35
C PRO A 178 7.54 0.82 19.18
N MET A 179 7.46 1.97 18.51
CA MET A 179 8.62 2.87 18.36
C MET A 179 9.23 3.36 19.67
N SER A 180 8.45 3.34 20.77
CA SER A 180 8.88 3.68 22.12
C SER A 180 9.73 2.61 22.81
N GLU A 181 9.88 1.43 22.22
CA GLU A 181 10.75 0.38 22.75
C GLU A 181 12.21 0.88 22.81
N PRO A 182 12.96 0.61 23.90
CA PRO A 182 14.37 1.00 23.99
C PRO A 182 15.24 0.28 22.96
N GLU A 183 16.21 1.01 22.39
CA GLU A 183 17.17 0.45 21.42
C GLU A 183 18.05 -0.67 22.03
N SER A 184 18.16 -0.76 23.37
CA SER A 184 18.84 -1.88 24.02
C SER A 184 18.21 -3.22 23.70
N THR A 185 16.88 -3.27 23.55
CA THR A 185 16.11 -4.48 23.24
C THR A 185 16.55 -5.09 21.90
N LEU A 186 16.97 -4.26 20.94
CA LEU A 186 17.46 -4.72 19.63
C LEU A 186 18.67 -5.64 19.74
N ARG A 187 19.63 -5.31 20.62
CA ARG A 187 20.84 -6.13 20.81
C ARG A 187 20.49 -7.48 21.42
N GLU A 188 19.55 -7.50 22.35
CA GLU A 188 19.12 -8.71 23.04
C GLU A 188 18.34 -9.64 22.10
N LEU A 189 17.45 -9.10 21.28
CA LEU A 189 16.72 -9.85 20.26
C LEU A 189 17.65 -10.45 19.21
N ARG A 190 18.63 -9.68 18.70
CA ARG A 190 19.64 -10.21 17.76
C ARG A 190 20.57 -11.24 18.40
N ALA A 191 20.80 -11.18 19.70
CA ALA A 191 21.52 -12.23 20.43
C ALA A 191 20.70 -13.51 20.58
N ILE A 192 19.36 -13.44 20.55
CA ILE A 192 18.49 -14.61 20.49
C ILE A 192 18.50 -15.22 19.09
N HIS A 193 18.28 -14.40 18.06
CA HIS A 193 18.26 -14.83 16.67
C HIS A 193 18.87 -13.74 15.78
N PRO A 194 20.09 -13.93 15.24
CA PRO A 194 20.79 -12.88 14.48
C PRO A 194 20.04 -12.39 13.23
N GLY A 195 19.29 -13.28 12.58
CA GLY A 195 18.45 -12.95 11.42
C GLY A 195 16.99 -12.63 11.75
N MET A 196 16.68 -12.26 13.01
CA MET A 196 15.30 -12.01 13.41
C MET A 196 14.74 -10.84 12.61
N LEU A 197 13.55 -11.01 12.05
CA LEU A 197 12.84 -9.89 11.49
C LEU A 197 12.37 -8.97 12.63
N ILE A 198 12.76 -7.72 12.57
CA ILE A 198 12.31 -6.71 13.53
C ILE A 198 11.62 -5.61 12.73
N ALA A 199 10.34 -5.41 13.03
CA ALA A 199 9.54 -4.31 12.50
C ALA A 199 9.15 -3.36 13.64
N VAL A 200 8.98 -2.08 13.32
CA VAL A 200 8.65 -1.04 14.30
C VAL A 200 7.39 -0.28 13.88
N THR A 201 6.43 -0.15 14.79
CA THR A 201 5.24 0.68 14.60
C THR A 201 5.55 2.14 14.90
N LEU A 202 5.49 2.98 13.87
CA LEU A 202 5.54 4.43 13.97
C LEU A 202 4.14 4.94 14.29
N GLN A 203 4.01 5.73 15.35
CA GLN A 203 2.71 6.20 15.84
C GLN A 203 2.81 7.65 16.31
N ALA A 204 1.76 8.42 16.02
CA ALA A 204 1.55 9.73 16.62
C ALA A 204 0.49 9.67 17.70
N ASP A 205 0.57 10.61 18.64
CA ASP A 205 -0.51 10.82 19.60
C ASP A 205 -1.59 11.71 18.98
N HIS A 206 -2.83 11.22 18.96
CA HIS A 206 -4.01 11.92 18.47
C HIS A 206 -4.91 12.43 19.61
N SER A 207 -4.43 12.37 20.85
CA SER A 207 -5.17 12.81 22.05
C SER A 207 -5.43 14.32 22.05
N ASP A 208 -4.44 15.11 21.61
CA ASP A 208 -4.45 16.58 21.63
C ASP A 208 -5.03 17.24 20.37
N GLY A 209 -5.52 16.46 19.40
CA GLY A 209 -6.17 16.98 18.19
C GLY A 209 -5.78 16.25 16.90
N PRO A 210 -6.22 16.78 15.73
CA PRO A 210 -5.85 16.22 14.44
C PRO A 210 -4.35 16.32 14.18
N VAL A 211 -3.75 15.24 13.66
CA VAL A 211 -2.34 15.19 13.28
C VAL A 211 -2.24 15.18 11.75
N THR A 212 -1.65 16.24 11.19
CA THR A 212 -1.36 16.32 9.74
C THR A 212 -0.22 15.37 9.37
N ALA A 213 -0.13 15.01 8.09
CA ALA A 213 0.95 14.16 7.59
C ALA A 213 2.35 14.72 7.89
N ALA A 214 2.54 16.04 7.73
CA ALA A 214 3.80 16.70 8.03
C ALA A 214 4.15 16.64 9.53
N GLN A 215 3.16 16.84 10.41
CA GLN A 215 3.34 16.70 11.85
C GLN A 215 3.71 15.26 12.23
N PHE A 216 3.02 14.27 11.66
CA PHE A 216 3.34 12.85 11.88
C PHE A 216 4.79 12.55 11.52
N VAL A 217 5.21 12.90 10.30
CA VAL A 217 6.59 12.70 9.83
C VAL A 217 7.58 13.37 10.79
N ALA A 218 7.34 14.63 11.17
CA ALA A 218 8.22 15.34 12.09
C ALA A 218 8.33 14.69 13.48
N GLN A 219 7.23 14.14 14.00
CA GLN A 219 7.19 13.46 15.30
C GLN A 219 7.94 12.12 15.28
N VAL A 220 7.73 11.29 14.26
CA VAL A 220 8.25 9.92 14.25
C VAL A 220 9.68 9.82 13.71
N LEU A 221 10.08 10.73 12.83
CA LEU A 221 11.34 10.63 12.09
C LEU A 221 12.60 10.57 12.96
N PRO A 222 12.73 11.32 14.07
CA PRO A 222 13.92 11.23 14.92
C PRO A 222 14.17 9.82 15.45
N GLN A 223 13.12 9.12 15.92
CA GLN A 223 13.24 7.75 16.41
C GLN A 223 13.35 6.75 15.26
N ALA A 224 12.60 6.92 14.18
CA ALA A 224 12.69 6.06 13.00
C ALA A 224 14.10 6.03 12.40
N ARG A 225 14.79 7.19 12.34
CA ARG A 225 16.20 7.27 11.89
C ARG A 225 17.16 6.51 12.81
N ARG A 226 16.93 6.51 14.12
CA ARG A 226 17.75 5.74 15.06
C ARG A 226 17.55 4.24 14.86
N TRP A 227 16.30 3.79 14.75
CA TRP A 227 15.98 2.40 14.42
C TRP A 227 16.62 1.97 13.09
N ALA A 228 16.45 2.78 12.04
CA ALA A 228 17.05 2.52 10.73
C ALA A 228 18.59 2.48 10.77
N GLY A 229 19.22 3.43 11.48
CA GLY A 229 20.67 3.46 11.67
C GLY A 229 21.22 2.23 12.43
N ASN A 230 20.39 1.59 13.23
CA ASN A 230 20.71 0.32 13.88
C ASN A 230 20.31 -0.92 13.05
N GLY A 231 19.87 -0.75 11.79
CA GLY A 231 19.56 -1.83 10.86
C GLY A 231 18.16 -2.43 10.98
N VAL A 232 17.20 -1.69 11.56
CA VAL A 232 15.77 -2.02 11.42
C VAL A 232 15.26 -1.42 10.12
N LEU A 233 14.78 -2.26 9.22
CA LEU A 233 14.39 -1.85 7.86
C LEU A 233 12.88 -1.86 7.62
N HIS A 234 12.06 -2.34 8.56
CA HIS A 234 10.62 -2.47 8.37
C HIS A 234 9.87 -1.60 9.37
N PHE A 235 8.98 -0.75 8.87
CA PHE A 235 8.19 0.15 9.68
C PHE A 235 6.71 0.08 9.32
N GLN A 236 5.84 -0.10 10.32
CA GLN A 236 4.40 0.09 10.16
C GLN A 236 4.09 1.59 10.35
N VAL A 237 3.34 2.19 9.43
CA VAL A 237 2.94 3.59 9.55
C VAL A 237 1.53 3.66 10.15
N GLN A 238 1.47 4.08 11.42
CA GLN A 238 0.28 4.21 12.26
C GLN A 238 -0.44 2.87 12.54
N PRO A 239 -0.77 2.48 13.78
CA PRO A 239 -1.61 1.31 14.02
C PRO A 239 -3.10 1.60 13.80
N ASN A 240 -3.88 0.59 13.39
CA ASN A 240 -5.34 0.57 13.43
C ASN A 240 -6.05 1.91 13.05
N PRO A 241 -5.79 2.51 11.89
CA PRO A 241 -6.25 3.85 11.55
C PRO A 241 -7.78 3.99 11.44
N ASN A 242 -8.53 2.89 11.49
CA ASN A 242 -9.99 2.92 11.58
C ASN A 242 -10.51 3.03 13.01
N LEU A 243 -9.65 3.06 14.03
CA LEU A 243 -10.00 3.32 15.44
C LEU A 243 -9.91 4.80 15.78
N GLN A 244 -10.82 5.24 16.66
CA GLN A 244 -10.83 6.62 17.15
C GLN A 244 -9.59 6.96 17.98
N SER A 245 -9.07 5.99 18.74
CA SER A 245 -7.82 6.10 19.50
C SER A 245 -6.64 6.44 18.60
N ASP A 246 -6.67 5.96 17.36
CA ASP A 246 -5.57 6.03 16.42
C ASP A 246 -5.82 7.01 15.28
N GLY A 247 -6.75 7.94 15.47
CA GLY A 247 -6.93 9.10 14.60
C GLY A 247 -8.24 9.14 13.81
N TRP A 248 -9.01 8.05 13.73
CA TRP A 248 -10.31 8.09 13.05
C TRP A 248 -11.30 9.02 13.75
N GLY A 249 -12.02 9.82 12.97
CA GLY A 249 -12.93 10.86 13.48
C GLY A 249 -12.22 12.05 14.12
N ARG A 250 -10.88 12.08 14.11
CA ARG A 250 -10.06 13.19 14.59
C ARG A 250 -9.21 13.78 13.47
N SER A 251 -8.29 12.99 12.96
CA SER A 251 -7.32 13.38 11.91
C SER A 251 -7.84 13.09 10.50
N TRP A 252 -8.77 12.13 10.37
CA TRP A 252 -9.46 11.79 9.13
C TRP A 252 -10.86 11.24 9.43
N ALA A 253 -11.80 11.45 8.53
CA ALA A 253 -13.18 10.98 8.66
C ALA A 253 -13.39 9.53 8.17
N GLY A 254 -12.51 9.02 7.32
CA GLY A 254 -12.63 7.68 6.75
C GLY A 254 -11.43 7.29 5.88
N GLY A 255 -11.53 6.14 5.21
CA GLY A 255 -10.41 5.55 4.48
C GLY A 255 -9.83 6.41 3.37
N ALA A 256 -10.65 7.19 2.66
CA ALA A 256 -10.16 8.08 1.59
C ALA A 256 -9.28 9.21 2.13
N GLU A 257 -9.70 9.86 3.23
CA GLU A 257 -8.92 10.92 3.87
C GLU A 257 -7.66 10.37 4.53
N PHE A 258 -7.75 9.21 5.19
CA PHE A 258 -6.59 8.50 5.69
C PHE A 258 -5.63 8.13 4.55
N GLY A 259 -6.13 7.66 3.41
CA GLY A 259 -5.31 7.31 2.25
C GLY A 259 -4.51 8.49 1.71
N ALA A 260 -5.14 9.66 1.57
CA ALA A 260 -4.46 10.89 1.15
C ALA A 260 -3.40 11.34 2.18
N TRP A 261 -3.74 11.26 3.47
CA TRP A 261 -2.80 11.52 4.56
C TRP A 261 -1.61 10.55 4.52
N PHE A 262 -1.88 9.26 4.36
CA PHE A 262 -0.91 8.16 4.35
C PHE A 262 0.06 8.30 3.18
N GLN A 263 -0.42 8.59 1.97
CA GLN A 263 0.44 8.81 0.80
C GLN A 263 1.41 9.98 1.01
N THR A 264 0.96 11.05 1.69
CA THR A 264 1.82 12.18 2.03
C THR A 264 2.87 11.79 3.07
N VAL A 265 2.49 11.01 4.09
CA VAL A 265 3.41 10.46 5.09
C VAL A 265 4.43 9.54 4.43
N LEU A 266 3.97 8.63 3.57
CA LEU A 266 4.80 7.66 2.88
C LEU A 266 5.87 8.35 2.04
N ALA A 267 5.49 9.36 1.25
CA ALA A 267 6.44 10.15 0.47
C ALA A 267 7.51 10.82 1.36
N GLY A 268 7.09 11.45 2.47
CA GLY A 268 8.02 12.10 3.40
C GLY A 268 8.95 11.13 4.12
N LEU A 269 8.46 9.94 4.49
CA LEU A 269 9.27 8.92 5.16
C LEU A 269 10.21 8.22 4.19
N HIS A 270 9.80 7.90 2.96
CA HIS A 270 10.68 7.30 1.95
C HIS A 270 11.86 8.22 1.61
N GLU A 271 11.62 9.53 1.49
CA GLU A 271 12.70 10.51 1.31
C GLU A 271 13.67 10.50 2.50
N ALA A 272 13.15 10.39 3.72
CA ALA A 272 13.93 10.56 4.94
C ALA A 272 14.56 9.27 5.49
N LEU A 273 14.11 8.09 5.03
CA LEU A 273 14.53 6.75 5.45
C LEU A 273 14.81 5.87 4.21
N PRO A 274 15.80 6.23 3.37
CA PRO A 274 16.10 5.47 2.17
C PRO A 274 16.50 4.02 2.49
N GLY A 275 15.90 3.06 1.78
CA GLY A 275 16.15 1.63 1.96
C GLY A 275 15.31 0.95 3.03
N CYS A 276 14.46 1.69 3.75
CA CYS A 276 13.46 1.14 4.65
C CYS A 276 12.15 0.84 3.92
N ALA A 277 11.49 -0.25 4.29
CA ALA A 277 10.18 -0.65 3.82
C ALA A 277 9.09 -0.14 4.78
N LEU A 278 8.14 0.61 4.24
CA LEU A 278 7.05 1.26 4.95
C LEU A 278 5.73 0.56 4.65
N GLY A 279 5.07 0.08 5.70
CA GLY A 279 3.85 -0.71 5.61
C GLY A 279 2.57 0.08 5.80
N PHE A 280 1.57 -0.25 5.00
CA PHE A 280 0.19 0.07 5.32
C PHE A 280 -0.25 -0.79 6.52
N PRO A 281 -0.94 -0.24 7.52
CA PRO A 281 -1.23 -0.99 8.73
C PRO A 281 -2.43 -1.92 8.61
N GLY A 282 -2.49 -2.92 9.50
CA GLY A 282 -3.72 -3.65 9.73
C GLY A 282 -4.81 -2.75 10.32
N LEU A 283 -6.07 -3.09 10.02
CA LEU A 283 -7.26 -2.40 10.51
C LEU A 283 -7.88 -3.18 11.66
N SER A 284 -8.39 -2.49 12.68
CA SER A 284 -9.18 -3.13 13.73
C SER A 284 -10.39 -3.85 13.10
N PRO A 285 -10.54 -5.18 13.27
CA PRO A 285 -11.39 -5.98 12.41
C PRO A 285 -12.86 -6.00 12.83
N GLY A 286 -13.76 -6.07 11.85
CA GLY A 286 -15.20 -6.21 12.05
C GLY A 286 -15.98 -4.94 11.75
N GLU A 287 -17.22 -4.92 12.24
CA GLU A 287 -18.22 -3.89 11.92
C GLU A 287 -17.90 -2.52 12.53
N GLY A 288 -18.52 -1.49 11.97
CA GLY A 288 -18.45 -0.13 12.52
C GLY A 288 -19.06 -0.07 13.92
N VAL A 289 -18.36 0.59 14.83
CA VAL A 289 -18.85 0.88 16.19
C VAL A 289 -18.91 2.40 16.33
N PRO A 290 -20.12 2.99 16.43
CA PRO A 290 -20.27 4.45 16.49
C PRO A 290 -19.37 5.09 17.55
N GLY A 291 -18.60 6.10 17.12
CA GLY A 291 -17.68 6.84 18.00
C GLY A 291 -16.44 6.07 18.44
N GLN A 292 -16.23 4.82 18.00
CA GLN A 292 -15.05 4.03 18.38
C GLN A 292 -14.28 3.53 17.17
N ARG A 293 -14.99 3.08 16.11
CA ARG A 293 -14.36 2.41 14.97
C ARG A 293 -15.17 2.52 13.69
N ALA A 294 -14.51 2.76 12.56
CA ALA A 294 -15.08 2.56 11.22
C ALA A 294 -15.01 1.10 10.75
N GLN A 295 -15.98 0.67 9.95
CA GLN A 295 -15.99 -0.68 9.37
C GLN A 295 -14.74 -0.92 8.52
N ALA A 296 -14.01 -2.00 8.82
CA ALA A 296 -12.69 -2.23 8.23
C ALA A 296 -12.74 -2.41 6.71
N ALA A 297 -13.75 -3.11 6.17
CA ALA A 297 -13.85 -3.38 4.74
C ALA A 297 -14.09 -2.10 3.92
N GLU A 298 -15.03 -1.25 4.34
CA GLU A 298 -15.30 0.05 3.68
C GLU A 298 -14.11 1.00 3.80
N PHE A 299 -13.46 1.01 4.96
CA PHE A 299 -12.26 1.82 5.17
C PHE A 299 -11.12 1.39 4.24
N LEU A 300 -10.84 0.09 4.14
CA LEU A 300 -9.82 -0.44 3.23
C LEU A 300 -10.15 -0.14 1.78
N GLN A 301 -11.39 -0.38 1.35
CA GLN A 301 -11.82 -0.11 -0.02
C GLN A 301 -11.57 1.35 -0.40
N ALA A 302 -11.87 2.29 0.51
CA ALA A 302 -11.64 3.71 0.28
C ALA A 302 -10.15 4.11 0.36
N ALA A 303 -9.33 3.37 1.10
CA ALA A 303 -7.89 3.59 1.24
C ALA A 303 -7.03 2.75 0.26
N GLY A 304 -7.65 1.93 -0.61
CA GLY A 304 -6.97 0.86 -1.33
C GLY A 304 -5.84 1.31 -2.25
N GLU A 305 -5.95 2.50 -2.87
CA GLU A 305 -4.86 3.09 -3.68
C GLU A 305 -3.64 3.46 -2.82
N ALA A 306 -3.88 3.98 -1.61
CA ALA A 306 -2.83 4.29 -0.66
C ALA A 306 -2.16 3.02 -0.13
N ALA A 307 -2.94 1.97 0.15
CA ALA A 307 -2.41 0.67 0.55
C ALA A 307 -1.49 0.06 -0.52
N GLN A 308 -1.85 0.17 -1.81
CA GLN A 308 -1.01 -0.30 -2.92
C GLN A 308 0.30 0.47 -3.08
N SER A 309 0.39 1.68 -2.54
CA SER A 309 1.60 2.49 -2.59
C SER A 309 2.63 2.07 -1.54
N ALA A 310 2.22 1.34 -0.49
CA ALA A 310 3.10 0.86 0.56
C ALA A 310 3.99 -0.30 0.09
N ASP A 311 5.13 -0.49 0.78
CA ASP A 311 6.05 -1.59 0.49
C ASP A 311 5.49 -2.95 0.91
N TRP A 312 4.58 -2.95 1.88
CA TRP A 312 3.81 -4.10 2.34
C TRP A 312 2.48 -3.68 2.96
N ILE A 313 1.53 -4.60 3.04
CA ILE A 313 0.18 -4.36 3.58
C ILE A 313 -0.07 -5.23 4.80
N GLY A 314 -0.40 -4.59 5.90
CA GLY A 314 -0.79 -5.18 7.16
C GLY A 314 -2.22 -5.70 7.15
N VAL A 315 -2.44 -6.83 7.82
CA VAL A 315 -3.74 -7.45 8.03
C VAL A 315 -3.86 -7.79 9.51
N ASN A 316 -4.97 -7.41 10.16
CA ASN A 316 -5.23 -7.84 11.54
C ASN A 316 -6.29 -8.95 11.53
N CYS A 317 -5.96 -10.10 12.10
CA CYS A 317 -6.75 -11.33 12.05
C CYS A 317 -7.18 -11.75 13.44
N PHE A 318 -8.45 -11.56 13.79
CA PHE A 318 -8.98 -11.94 15.09
C PHE A 318 -10.24 -12.76 14.92
N TRP A 319 -10.23 -13.99 15.42
CA TRP A 319 -11.30 -14.95 15.20
C TRP A 319 -11.80 -15.55 16.50
N ALA A 320 -13.05 -16.03 16.50
CA ALA A 320 -13.61 -16.80 17.61
C ALA A 320 -13.75 -18.28 17.23
N GLY A 321 -13.58 -19.17 18.22
CA GLY A 321 -13.76 -20.61 18.06
C GLY A 321 -12.67 -21.33 17.26
N VAL A 322 -12.67 -22.66 17.37
CA VAL A 322 -11.57 -23.53 16.90
C VAL A 322 -11.37 -23.48 15.38
N GLN A 323 -12.43 -23.30 14.59
CA GLN A 323 -12.32 -23.19 13.13
C GLN A 323 -12.05 -21.75 12.65
N GLY A 324 -12.05 -20.76 13.56
CA GLY A 324 -11.91 -19.36 13.21
C GLY A 324 -10.58 -19.02 12.54
N ALA A 325 -9.50 -19.73 12.92
CA ALA A 325 -8.16 -19.54 12.36
C ALA A 325 -8.11 -19.75 10.84
N SER A 326 -8.85 -20.72 10.31
CA SER A 326 -8.96 -20.97 8.85
C SER A 326 -10.13 -20.24 8.20
N GLY A 327 -10.98 -19.59 9.00
CA GLY A 327 -12.22 -18.96 8.58
C GLY A 327 -12.06 -17.56 7.99
N ALA A 328 -13.20 -16.88 7.84
CA ALA A 328 -13.29 -15.56 7.20
C ALA A 328 -12.49 -14.46 7.91
N ASP A 329 -12.28 -14.59 9.23
CA ASP A 329 -11.56 -13.62 10.06
C ASP A 329 -10.09 -14.03 10.34
N GLY A 330 -9.71 -15.24 9.94
CA GLY A 330 -8.34 -15.76 9.98
C GLY A 330 -7.71 -15.78 8.59
N ILE A 331 -7.26 -16.95 8.13
CA ILE A 331 -6.59 -17.10 6.82
C ILE A 331 -7.48 -16.69 5.64
N GLY A 332 -8.80 -16.87 5.75
CA GLY A 332 -9.74 -16.40 4.74
C GLY A 332 -9.67 -14.88 4.51
N LEU A 333 -9.37 -14.11 5.56
CA LEU A 333 -9.14 -12.66 5.46
C LEU A 333 -7.86 -12.35 4.70
N VAL A 334 -6.77 -13.07 5.01
CA VAL A 334 -5.47 -12.90 4.33
C VAL A 334 -5.61 -13.20 2.84
N GLU A 335 -6.28 -14.30 2.47
CA GLU A 335 -6.55 -14.64 1.07
C GLU A 335 -7.45 -13.62 0.37
N ARG A 336 -8.35 -12.94 1.10
CA ARG A 336 -9.12 -11.81 0.54
C ARG A 336 -8.20 -10.65 0.17
N TYR A 337 -7.31 -10.24 1.09
CA TYR A 337 -6.32 -9.20 0.83
C TYR A 337 -5.39 -9.58 -0.32
N ARG A 338 -4.95 -10.84 -0.41
CA ARG A 338 -4.11 -11.32 -1.52
C ARG A 338 -4.81 -11.22 -2.88
N ARG A 339 -6.12 -11.47 -2.93
CA ARG A 339 -6.90 -11.29 -4.17
C ARG A 339 -7.10 -9.82 -4.53
N GLU A 340 -7.27 -8.96 -3.52
CA GLU A 340 -7.45 -7.52 -3.69
C GLU A 340 -6.13 -6.82 -4.07
N PHE A 341 -5.00 -7.28 -3.53
CA PHE A 341 -3.66 -6.74 -3.71
C PHE A 341 -2.66 -7.82 -4.19
N PRO A 342 -2.82 -8.34 -5.43
CA PRO A 342 -2.08 -9.53 -5.90
C PRO A 342 -0.57 -9.34 -6.10
N ALA A 343 -0.08 -8.11 -5.99
CA ALA A 343 1.34 -7.75 -6.11
C ALA A 343 1.97 -7.33 -4.78
N ALA A 344 1.19 -7.22 -3.70
CA ALA A 344 1.67 -6.74 -2.41
C ALA A 344 2.29 -7.88 -1.59
N LEU A 345 3.37 -7.55 -0.87
CA LEU A 345 3.80 -8.34 0.28
C LEU A 345 2.79 -8.11 1.41
N LEU A 346 2.26 -9.17 2.00
CA LEU A 346 1.37 -9.09 3.13
C LEU A 346 2.12 -9.40 4.44
N MET A 347 1.68 -8.77 5.53
CA MET A 347 2.06 -9.15 6.89
C MET A 347 0.80 -9.20 7.74
N VAL A 348 0.63 -10.24 8.56
CA VAL A 348 -0.42 -10.19 9.59
C VAL A 348 0.15 -9.44 10.77
N THR A 349 -0.18 -8.15 10.90
CA THR A 349 0.42 -7.23 11.87
C THR A 349 -0.07 -7.47 13.29
N GLU A 350 -1.26 -8.04 13.44
CA GLU A 350 -1.78 -8.54 14.72
C GLU A 350 -2.67 -9.76 14.45
N PHE A 351 -2.56 -10.81 15.26
CA PHE A 351 -3.57 -11.85 15.29
C PHE A 351 -3.85 -12.39 16.69
N GLY A 352 -5.05 -12.94 16.88
CA GLY A 352 -5.44 -13.56 18.13
C GLY A 352 -6.72 -14.39 18.04
N ALA A 353 -6.79 -15.45 18.85
CA ALA A 353 -8.02 -16.21 19.05
C ALA A 353 -8.85 -15.55 20.16
N LEU A 354 -9.85 -14.76 19.76
CA LEU A 354 -10.81 -14.11 20.65
C LEU A 354 -11.66 -15.16 21.36
N ALA A 355 -11.67 -15.11 22.69
CA ALA A 355 -12.58 -15.86 23.56
C ALA A 355 -12.77 -17.35 23.19
N THR A 356 -11.82 -18.18 23.60
CA THR A 356 -12.18 -19.48 24.19
C THR A 356 -12.00 -19.38 25.69
N ALA A 357 -13.09 -19.42 26.46
CA ALA A 357 -12.97 -19.76 27.87
C ALA A 357 -12.34 -21.16 27.94
N GLY A 358 -11.06 -21.26 28.31
CA GLY A 358 -10.41 -22.55 28.55
C GLY A 358 -9.00 -22.68 27.97
N VAL A 359 -8.07 -23.02 28.88
CA VAL A 359 -6.85 -23.81 28.68
C VAL A 359 -5.86 -23.21 27.66
N PRO A 360 -4.78 -22.52 28.11
CA PRO A 360 -3.72 -21.96 27.26
C PRO A 360 -3.22 -22.86 26.12
N GLN A 361 -3.23 -24.18 26.33
CA GLN A 361 -2.83 -25.20 25.38
C GLN A 361 -3.70 -25.20 24.11
N GLU A 362 -5.01 -24.96 24.24
CA GLU A 362 -5.91 -24.91 23.08
C GLU A 362 -5.69 -23.64 22.27
N ARG A 363 -5.48 -22.51 22.95
CA ARG A 363 -5.07 -21.25 22.29
C ARG A 363 -3.75 -21.43 21.55
N ALA A 364 -2.77 -22.10 22.16
CA ALA A 364 -1.48 -22.37 21.52
C ALA A 364 -1.64 -23.23 20.25
N ARG A 365 -2.50 -24.26 20.27
CA ARG A 365 -2.81 -25.08 19.09
C ARG A 365 -3.45 -24.29 17.97
N GLN A 366 -4.45 -23.44 18.27
CA GLN A 366 -5.07 -22.58 17.26
C GLN A 366 -4.06 -21.64 16.60
N ILE A 367 -3.11 -21.09 17.37
CA ILE A 367 -2.04 -20.24 16.84
C ILE A 367 -1.10 -21.05 15.93
N LEU A 368 -0.76 -22.29 16.30
CA LEU A 368 0.05 -23.17 15.46
C LEU A 368 -0.67 -23.55 14.16
N ASP A 369 -1.98 -23.80 14.21
CA ASP A 369 -2.76 -24.12 13.02
C ASP A 369 -2.88 -22.90 12.09
N PHE A 370 -3.08 -21.70 12.65
CA PHE A 370 -3.00 -20.45 11.89
C PHE A 370 -1.63 -20.27 11.24
N HIS A 371 -0.53 -20.49 11.97
CA HIS A 371 0.83 -20.40 11.45
C HIS A 371 1.10 -21.41 10.32
N ARG A 372 0.69 -22.68 10.48
CA ARG A 372 0.84 -23.71 9.43
C ARG A 372 0.11 -23.32 8.15
N ALA A 373 -1.12 -22.82 8.29
CA ALA A 373 -1.89 -22.36 7.15
C ALA A 373 -1.28 -21.10 6.51
N ALA A 374 -0.78 -20.16 7.32
CA ALA A 374 -0.09 -18.95 6.87
C ALA A 374 1.15 -19.26 6.00
N ARG A 375 1.94 -20.29 6.36
CA ARG A 375 3.09 -20.73 5.56
C ARG A 375 2.73 -21.21 4.15
N ALA A 376 1.49 -21.65 3.93
CA ALA A 376 1.01 -22.05 2.62
C ALA A 376 0.51 -20.86 1.77
N VAL A 377 0.40 -19.65 2.34
CA VAL A 377 -0.08 -18.46 1.65
C VAL A 377 1.07 -17.78 0.91
N PRO A 378 1.04 -17.69 -0.44
CA PRO A 378 2.07 -16.96 -1.18
C PRO A 378 2.05 -15.48 -0.82
N GLN A 379 3.23 -14.85 -0.83
CA GLN A 379 3.41 -13.41 -0.56
C GLN A 379 3.04 -12.99 0.87
N LEU A 380 2.78 -13.93 1.79
CA LEU A 380 2.66 -13.64 3.21
C LEU A 380 4.02 -13.76 3.89
N GLY A 381 4.54 -12.63 4.38
CA GLY A 381 5.90 -12.56 4.89
C GLY A 381 6.04 -12.98 6.35
N ALA A 382 5.21 -12.43 7.23
CA ALA A 382 5.27 -12.68 8.67
C ALA A 382 3.89 -12.52 9.30
N ILE A 383 3.69 -13.22 10.41
CA ILE A 383 2.51 -13.06 11.27
C ILE A 383 2.93 -12.71 12.69
N PHE A 384 2.28 -11.73 13.32
CA PHE A 384 2.60 -11.26 14.66
C PHE A 384 1.44 -11.49 15.62
N GLY A 385 1.62 -12.39 16.59
CA GLY A 385 0.61 -12.65 17.60
C GLY A 385 0.45 -11.47 18.56
N TYR A 386 -0.79 -11.04 18.79
CA TYR A 386 -1.13 -10.07 19.82
C TYR A 386 -1.47 -10.84 21.10
N VAL A 387 -0.74 -10.70 22.22
CA VAL A 387 0.47 -9.90 22.46
C VAL A 387 1.46 -10.71 23.31
N LEU A 388 2.76 -10.40 23.31
CA LEU A 388 3.73 -11.15 24.11
C LEU A 388 3.42 -11.09 25.61
N SER A 389 3.23 -9.88 26.13
CA SER A 389 2.81 -9.59 27.49
C SER A 389 2.18 -8.20 27.57
N THR A 390 1.49 -7.88 28.67
CA THR A 390 0.81 -6.59 28.84
C THR A 390 0.84 -6.12 30.30
N ARG A 391 1.15 -4.83 30.51
CA ARG A 391 0.98 -4.14 31.81
C ARG A 391 -0.46 -3.66 32.01
N ASP A 392 -1.02 -3.09 30.94
CA ASP A 392 -2.26 -2.32 30.95
C ASP A 392 -3.19 -2.93 29.88
N GLY A 393 -3.85 -4.06 30.17
CA GLY A 393 -4.74 -4.68 29.17
C GLY A 393 -5.20 -6.09 29.50
N TYR A 394 -5.76 -6.77 28.49
CA TYR A 394 -6.38 -8.10 28.54
C TYR A 394 -5.33 -9.21 28.77
N PRO A 395 -5.09 -9.69 30.02
CA PRO A 395 -4.07 -10.71 30.27
C PRO A 395 -4.40 -12.04 29.58
N GLY A 396 -5.68 -12.26 29.26
CA GLY A 396 -6.17 -13.44 28.54
C GLY A 396 -5.67 -13.56 27.09
N ASP A 397 -5.13 -12.49 26.51
CA ASP A 397 -4.57 -12.49 25.15
C ASP A 397 -3.03 -12.60 25.16
N ALA A 398 -2.40 -12.38 26.31
CA ALA A 398 -0.96 -12.43 26.45
C ALA A 398 -0.42 -13.86 26.29
N TRP A 399 0.63 -14.03 25.49
CA TRP A 399 1.36 -15.29 25.36
C TRP A 399 2.06 -15.66 26.66
N ARG A 400 2.52 -14.65 27.39
CA ARG A 400 3.07 -14.71 28.74
C ARG A 400 2.39 -13.64 29.61
N PRO A 401 1.32 -14.00 30.35
CA PRO A 401 0.72 -13.09 31.34
C PRO A 401 1.74 -12.59 32.35
N GLU A 402 1.62 -11.34 32.83
CA GLU A 402 2.53 -10.83 33.86
C GLU A 402 2.35 -11.59 35.18
N GLY A 403 3.46 -12.00 35.80
CA GLY A 403 3.45 -12.84 37.00
C GLY A 403 3.40 -14.35 36.73
N GLU A 404 3.20 -14.77 35.47
CA GLU A 404 3.26 -16.17 35.03
C GLU A 404 4.41 -16.37 34.05
N ASP A 405 5.00 -17.57 34.03
CA ASP A 405 6.08 -17.89 33.09
C ASP A 405 5.56 -18.30 31.70
N GLY A 406 4.26 -18.63 31.58
CA GLY A 406 3.63 -19.05 30.33
C GLY A 406 4.28 -20.31 29.72
N ARG A 407 5.05 -21.08 30.49
CA ARG A 407 6.00 -22.07 29.96
C ARG A 407 5.33 -23.12 29.10
N GLU A 408 4.19 -23.64 29.51
CA GLU A 408 3.47 -24.67 28.76
C GLU A 408 2.98 -24.13 27.40
N PHE A 409 2.42 -22.92 27.39
CA PHE A 409 2.01 -22.23 26.16
C PHE A 409 3.21 -22.04 25.22
N LEU A 410 4.31 -21.50 25.74
CA LEU A 410 5.52 -21.21 24.97
C LEU A 410 6.21 -22.48 24.46
N GLN A 411 6.19 -23.57 25.24
CA GLN A 411 6.71 -24.88 24.81
C GLN A 411 5.90 -25.45 23.65
N ILE A 412 4.56 -25.31 23.68
CA ILE A 412 3.71 -25.73 22.56
C ILE A 412 4.06 -24.92 21.32
N ILE A 413 4.14 -23.58 21.42
CA ILE A 413 4.51 -22.72 20.28
C ILE A 413 5.92 -23.05 19.74
N GLY A 414 6.88 -23.34 20.63
CA GLY A 414 8.26 -23.68 20.28
C GLY A 414 8.44 -25.09 19.71
N SER A 415 7.44 -25.96 19.82
CA SER A 415 7.45 -27.34 19.28
C SER A 415 7.15 -27.45 17.78
N ARG A 416 6.90 -26.31 17.13
CA ARG A 416 6.48 -26.21 15.73
C ARG A 416 7.49 -26.73 14.72
#